data_AF-A0A7Y1VVN7-F1
#
_entry.id   AF-A0A7Y1VVN7-F1
#
_cell.length_a   1.000
_cell.length_b   1.000
_cell.length_c   1.000
_cell.angle_alpha   90.00
_cell.angle_beta   90.00
_cell.angle_gamma   90.00
#
_symmetry.space_group_name_H-M   'P 1'
#
loop_
_entity.id
_entity.type
_entity.pdbx_description
1 polymer ?
#
loop_
_entity_poly.entity_id
_entity_poly.type
_entity_poly.pdbx_seq_one_letter_code
_entity_poly.pdbx_strand_id
1 'polypeptide(L)'
;MVFRTYLIVQLLLTALISFAKISSKALHWQNNCYPTVHYQAPSTYYINPGKDIYVKMVVANSPHCVSYVDLYLGKQFIGRDNTSPYEWCTPNSTDHAPLRNMAIGVYSLSAVVKYASGKKKIMSRKFEIKSPYANANQFAWMEKIKRMQPNHQISEYRSGSLVMFKIHSCYTRSSDILWYDKHGRILASDATSRQRIQAARFVKHWFRPCR
;
A
#
# COMPACT_ATOMS: atom_id res chain seq x y z
N MET A 1 -54.25 4.07 53.13
CA MET A 1 -53.78 4.81 51.95
C MET A 1 -52.25 5.02 51.91
N VAL A 2 -51.55 5.03 53.06
CA VAL A 2 -50.11 5.33 53.18
C VAL A 2 -49.15 4.21 52.71
N PHE A 3 -49.58 2.94 52.75
CA PHE A 3 -48.73 1.80 52.32
C PHE A 3 -48.51 1.73 50.81
N ARG A 4 -49.49 2.19 50.02
CA ARG A 4 -49.44 2.13 48.55
C ARG A 4 -48.45 3.13 47.98
N THR A 5 -48.34 4.30 48.58
CA THR A 5 -47.37 5.34 48.19
C THR A 5 -45.93 4.95 48.55
N TYR A 6 -45.69 4.30 49.69
CA TYR A 6 -44.36 3.85 50.08
C TYR A 6 -43.79 2.79 49.10
N LEU A 7 -44.62 1.83 48.70
CA LEU A 7 -44.21 0.77 47.75
C LEU A 7 -43.86 1.34 46.36
N ILE A 8 -44.62 2.32 45.89
CA ILE A 8 -44.38 3.01 44.61
C ILE A 8 -43.07 3.82 44.67
N VAL A 9 -42.81 4.53 45.77
CA VAL A 9 -41.57 5.29 45.96
C VAL A 9 -40.36 4.35 46.02
N GLN A 10 -40.46 3.21 46.70
CA GLN A 10 -39.39 2.20 46.78
C GLN A 10 -39.08 1.58 45.40
N LEU A 11 -40.11 1.28 44.59
CA LEU A 11 -39.95 0.75 43.23
C LEU A 11 -39.33 1.77 42.28
N LEU A 12 -39.73 3.04 42.37
CA LEU A 12 -39.14 4.13 41.57
C LEU A 12 -37.69 4.39 41.97
N LEU A 13 -37.37 4.35 43.25
CA LEU A 13 -36.01 4.55 43.76
C LEU A 13 -35.07 3.41 43.31
N THR A 14 -35.53 2.15 43.42
CA THR A 14 -34.75 0.98 42.97
C THR A 14 -34.57 0.95 41.45
N ALA A 15 -35.59 1.37 40.67
CA ALA A 15 -35.48 1.53 39.23
C ALA A 15 -34.43 2.61 38.87
N LEU A 16 -34.50 3.80 39.48
CA LEU A 16 -33.53 4.89 39.27
C LEU A 16 -32.10 4.47 39.61
N ILE A 17 -31.89 3.77 40.72
CA ILE A 17 -30.57 3.23 41.11
C ILE A 17 -30.08 2.20 40.09
N SER A 18 -30.97 1.38 39.54
CA SER A 18 -30.64 0.37 38.53
C SER A 18 -30.26 1.02 37.19
N PHE A 19 -30.99 2.05 36.75
CA PHE A 19 -30.66 2.85 35.56
C PHE A 19 -29.31 3.57 35.71
N ALA A 20 -29.01 4.13 36.87
CA ALA A 20 -27.71 4.76 37.15
C ALA A 20 -26.54 3.76 37.09
N LYS A 21 -26.72 2.53 37.61
CA LYS A 21 -25.70 1.46 37.54
C LYS A 21 -25.46 0.98 36.10
N ILE A 22 -26.51 0.85 35.29
CA ILE A 22 -26.40 0.45 33.87
C ILE A 22 -25.64 1.53 33.07
N SER A 23 -25.94 2.81 33.32
CA SER A 23 -25.23 3.94 32.71
C SER A 23 -23.74 3.96 33.05
N SER A 24 -23.36 3.64 34.29
CA SER A 24 -21.95 3.60 34.71
C SER A 24 -21.11 2.49 34.05
N LYS A 25 -21.70 1.30 33.79
CA LYS A 25 -21.00 0.20 33.09
C LYS A 25 -20.83 0.48 31.60
N ALA A 26 -21.78 1.19 30.98
CA ALA A 26 -21.65 1.67 29.61
C ALA A 26 -20.59 2.80 29.50
N LEU A 27 -20.50 3.68 30.52
CA LEU A 27 -19.49 4.75 30.58
C LEU A 27 -18.06 4.27 30.89
N HIS A 28 -17.89 3.11 31.52
CA HIS A 28 -16.57 2.61 31.94
C HIS A 28 -15.64 2.23 30.76
N TRP A 29 -16.18 2.00 29.56
CA TRP A 29 -15.39 1.66 28.38
C TRP A 29 -14.91 2.87 27.57
N GLN A 30 -15.38 4.08 27.87
CA GLN A 30 -15.02 5.29 27.10
C GLN A 30 -13.89 6.11 27.72
N ASN A 31 -13.51 5.86 28.99
CA ASN A 31 -12.58 6.73 29.71
C ASN A 31 -11.10 6.36 29.60
N ASN A 32 -10.74 5.24 28.96
CA ASN A 32 -9.33 4.85 28.78
C ASN A 32 -8.97 4.54 27.32
N CYS A 33 -9.24 5.51 26.46
CA CYS A 33 -9.12 5.37 25.01
C CYS A 33 -7.81 5.98 24.48
N TYR A 34 -6.68 5.30 24.76
CA TYR A 34 -5.33 5.72 24.33
C TYR A 34 -4.65 4.67 23.45
N PRO A 35 -5.18 4.38 22.25
CA PRO A 35 -4.59 3.37 21.39
C PRO A 35 -3.23 3.77 20.82
N THR A 36 -2.26 2.87 20.95
CA THR A 36 -0.95 2.99 20.31
C THR A 36 -0.99 2.32 18.94
N VAL A 37 -1.17 3.12 17.91
CA VAL A 37 -1.16 2.68 16.51
C VAL A 37 0.24 2.84 15.92
N HIS A 38 0.72 1.86 15.16
CA HIS A 38 1.99 1.95 14.44
C HIS A 38 2.03 1.11 13.16
N TYR A 39 2.93 1.50 12.26
CA TYR A 39 3.21 0.73 11.04
C TYR A 39 4.08 -0.49 11.36
N GLN A 40 3.56 -1.67 11.08
CA GLN A 40 4.31 -2.92 11.10
C GLN A 40 4.97 -3.19 9.74
N ALA A 41 4.31 -2.87 8.63
CA ALA A 41 4.85 -2.97 7.27
C ALA A 41 4.59 -1.70 6.45
N PRO A 42 5.49 -1.32 5.51
CA PRO A 42 6.77 -1.97 5.21
C PRO A 42 7.80 -1.78 6.34
N SER A 43 8.58 -2.82 6.66
CA SER A 43 9.56 -2.80 7.76
C SER A 43 10.91 -2.19 7.35
N THR A 44 11.22 -2.17 6.05
CA THR A 44 12.45 -1.60 5.50
C THR A 44 12.18 -0.24 4.87
N TYR A 45 13.20 0.62 4.90
CA TYR A 45 13.16 1.89 4.17
C TYR A 45 13.46 1.70 2.68
N TYR A 46 14.22 0.68 2.30
CA TYR A 46 14.59 0.40 0.91
C TYR A 46 13.89 -0.84 0.37
N ILE A 47 13.33 -0.72 -0.82
CA ILE A 47 12.59 -1.79 -1.50
C ILE A 47 13.00 -1.83 -2.98
N ASN A 48 13.10 -3.03 -3.53
CA ASN A 48 13.45 -3.21 -4.94
C ASN A 48 12.30 -2.77 -5.87
N PRO A 49 12.60 -2.21 -7.04
CA PRO A 49 11.59 -1.78 -8.00
C PRO A 49 10.75 -2.94 -8.54
N GLY A 50 9.51 -2.63 -8.92
CA GLY A 50 8.52 -3.57 -9.39
C GLY A 50 7.99 -4.52 -8.31
N LYS A 51 8.27 -4.23 -7.04
CA LYS A 51 7.65 -4.93 -5.91
C LYS A 51 6.37 -4.21 -5.50
N ASP A 52 5.45 -5.00 -4.95
CA ASP A 52 4.25 -4.52 -4.31
C ASP A 52 4.56 -4.09 -2.87
N ILE A 53 3.85 -3.07 -2.39
CA ILE A 53 4.02 -2.52 -1.05
C ILE A 53 2.85 -2.95 -0.19
N TYR A 54 3.05 -4.06 0.50
CA TYR A 54 2.17 -4.46 1.58
C TYR A 54 2.30 -3.48 2.76
N VAL A 55 1.16 -2.90 3.15
CA VAL A 55 1.08 -1.99 4.29
C VAL A 55 0.26 -2.66 5.37
N LYS A 56 0.84 -2.75 6.57
CA LYS A 56 0.19 -3.30 7.75
C LYS A 56 0.32 -2.34 8.91
N MET A 57 -0.79 -2.02 9.55
CA MET A 57 -0.82 -1.25 10.78
C MET A 57 -1.50 -2.06 11.89
N VAL A 58 -0.93 -1.96 13.08
CA VAL A 58 -1.43 -2.66 14.26
C VAL A 58 -1.69 -1.67 15.39
N VAL A 59 -2.60 -2.08 16.27
CA VAL A 59 -2.97 -1.34 17.47
C VAL A 59 -2.61 -2.19 18.68
N ALA A 60 -1.68 -1.72 19.51
CA ALA A 60 -1.23 -2.50 20.65
C ALA A 60 -2.20 -2.43 21.83
N ASN A 61 -2.82 -1.27 22.06
CA ASN A 61 -3.67 -1.01 23.22
C ASN A 61 -5.04 -0.51 22.77
N SER A 62 -6.11 -0.92 23.45
CA SER A 62 -7.49 -0.48 23.21
C SER A 62 -7.90 -0.48 21.71
N PRO A 63 -7.79 -1.61 20.98
CA PRO A 63 -8.12 -1.66 19.54
C PRO A 63 -9.56 -1.25 19.23
N HIS A 64 -10.49 -1.50 20.16
CA HIS A 64 -11.90 -1.08 20.08
C HIS A 64 -12.10 0.46 20.01
N CYS A 65 -11.06 1.25 20.31
CA CYS A 65 -11.10 2.70 20.21
C CYS A 65 -10.92 3.24 18.79
N VAL A 66 -10.39 2.44 17.88
CA VAL A 66 -10.14 2.86 16.50
C VAL A 66 -11.34 2.44 15.65
N SER A 67 -11.98 3.40 15.01
CA SER A 67 -13.12 3.13 14.12
C SER A 67 -12.67 2.68 12.74
N TYR A 68 -11.66 3.34 12.17
CA TYR A 68 -11.06 2.99 10.89
C TYR A 68 -9.74 3.72 10.69
N VAL A 69 -9.00 3.28 9.68
CA VAL A 69 -7.78 3.93 9.20
C VAL A 69 -7.93 4.19 7.70
N ASP A 70 -7.69 5.43 7.29
CA ASP A 70 -7.59 5.82 5.88
C ASP A 70 -6.11 5.86 5.48
N LEU A 71 -5.72 5.16 4.42
CA LEU A 71 -4.36 5.15 3.90
C LEU A 71 -4.22 6.04 2.67
N TYR A 72 -3.11 6.77 2.61
CA TYR A 72 -2.71 7.63 1.50
C TYR A 72 -1.27 7.33 1.08
N LEU A 73 -1.01 7.44 -0.23
CA LEU A 73 0.33 7.47 -0.82
C LEU A 73 0.56 8.87 -1.40
N GLY A 74 1.41 9.67 -0.74
CA GLY A 74 1.51 11.09 -1.01
C GLY A 74 0.19 11.80 -0.72
N LYS A 75 -0.45 12.33 -1.76
CA LYS A 75 -1.79 12.96 -1.68
C LYS A 75 -2.92 12.03 -2.15
N GLN A 76 -2.60 10.87 -2.71
CA GLN A 76 -3.59 9.96 -3.28
C GLN A 76 -4.17 9.07 -2.19
N PHE A 77 -5.50 9.05 -2.08
CA PHE A 77 -6.21 8.09 -1.23
C PHE A 77 -6.10 6.68 -1.81
N ILE A 78 -5.72 5.72 -0.97
CA ILE A 78 -5.55 4.32 -1.33
C ILE A 78 -6.79 3.52 -0.93
N GLY A 79 -7.24 3.67 0.30
CA GLY A 79 -8.37 2.91 0.82
C GLY A 79 -8.59 3.11 2.32
N ARG A 80 -9.75 2.67 2.78
CA ARG A 80 -10.13 2.62 4.19
C ARG A 80 -10.15 1.17 4.65
N ASP A 81 -9.64 0.91 5.85
CA ASP A 81 -9.84 -0.35 6.56
C ASP A 81 -10.45 -0.08 7.94
N ASN A 82 -11.46 -0.86 8.32
CA ASN A 82 -12.20 -0.75 9.56
C ASN A 82 -11.89 -1.89 10.54
N THR A 83 -11.12 -2.89 10.12
CA THR A 83 -10.86 -4.10 10.92
C THR A 83 -9.38 -4.19 11.23
N SER A 84 -9.03 -4.41 12.50
CA SER A 84 -7.64 -4.60 12.90
C SER A 84 -7.24 -6.07 12.76
N PRO A 85 -6.03 -6.41 12.26
CA PRO A 85 -5.00 -5.52 11.73
C PRO A 85 -5.43 -4.82 10.43
N TYR A 86 -5.04 -3.55 10.28
CA TYR A 86 -5.41 -2.75 9.11
C TYR A 86 -4.41 -3.00 7.97
N GLU A 87 -4.91 -3.45 6.83
CA GLU A 87 -4.08 -4.01 5.78
C GLU A 87 -4.44 -3.49 4.38
N TRP A 88 -3.40 -3.18 3.60
CA TRP A 88 -3.53 -2.80 2.20
C TRP A 88 -2.51 -3.54 1.36
N CYS A 89 -2.88 -3.80 0.10
CA CYS A 89 -2.02 -4.50 -0.86
C CYS A 89 -1.56 -5.87 -0.31
N THR A 90 -2.49 -6.65 0.25
CA THR A 90 -2.22 -7.99 0.76
C THR A 90 -1.70 -8.92 -0.35
N PRO A 91 -0.88 -9.94 -0.01
CA PRO A 91 -0.52 -10.97 -0.97
C PRO A 91 -1.79 -11.60 -1.57
N ASN A 92 -1.81 -11.79 -2.88
CA ASN A 92 -2.92 -12.37 -3.65
C ASN A 92 -4.20 -11.50 -3.80
N SER A 93 -4.23 -10.27 -3.29
CA SER A 93 -5.26 -9.29 -3.67
C SER A 93 -4.85 -8.57 -4.97
N THR A 94 -5.81 -8.15 -5.79
CA THR A 94 -5.57 -7.23 -6.92
C THR A 94 -5.91 -5.79 -6.59
N ASP A 95 -6.35 -5.52 -5.37
CA ASP A 95 -6.76 -4.20 -4.92
C ASP A 95 -5.55 -3.30 -4.65
N HIS A 96 -5.83 -2.01 -4.49
CA HIS A 96 -4.83 -0.99 -4.15
C HIS A 96 -3.73 -0.87 -5.21
N ALA A 97 -4.13 -0.80 -6.49
CA ALA A 97 -3.24 -0.64 -7.64
C ALA A 97 -2.09 0.37 -7.45
N PRO A 98 -2.25 1.52 -6.77
CA PRO A 98 -1.13 2.47 -6.58
C PRO A 98 0.00 1.95 -5.69
N LEU A 99 -0.19 0.86 -4.95
CA LEU A 99 0.83 0.18 -4.15
C LEU A 99 1.44 -1.03 -4.87
N ARG A 100 1.02 -1.31 -6.11
CA ARG A 100 1.49 -2.45 -6.90
C ARG A 100 2.59 -2.04 -7.87
N ASN A 101 3.53 -2.94 -8.12
CA ASN A 101 4.58 -2.78 -9.14
C ASN A 101 5.30 -1.41 -9.05
N MET A 102 5.79 -1.05 -7.88
CA MET A 102 6.26 0.32 -7.63
C MET A 102 7.44 0.71 -8.51
N ALA A 103 7.37 1.92 -9.05
CA ALA A 103 8.48 2.54 -9.77
C ALA A 103 9.56 3.04 -8.80
N ILE A 104 10.78 3.28 -9.32
CA ILE A 104 11.85 3.92 -8.56
C ILE A 104 11.40 5.30 -8.09
N GLY A 105 11.67 5.62 -6.83
CA GLY A 105 11.29 6.91 -6.26
C GLY A 105 11.21 6.92 -4.75
N VAL A 106 11.05 8.10 -4.18
CA VAL A 106 10.80 8.31 -2.75
C VAL A 106 9.30 8.49 -2.55
N TYR A 107 8.73 7.71 -1.63
CA TYR A 107 7.31 7.67 -1.36
C TYR A 107 7.04 8.00 0.11
N SER A 108 5.85 8.54 0.37
CA SER A 108 5.36 8.83 1.72
C SER A 108 4.00 8.18 1.91
N LEU A 109 3.90 7.25 2.85
CA LEU A 109 2.62 6.76 3.35
C LEU A 109 2.14 7.70 4.44
N SER A 110 0.84 8.00 4.41
CA SER A 110 0.14 8.70 5.49
C SER A 110 -1.10 7.91 5.86
N ALA A 111 -1.25 7.61 7.15
CA ALA A 111 -2.41 6.95 7.71
C ALA A 111 -3.16 7.93 8.60
N VAL A 112 -4.44 8.13 8.31
CA VAL A 112 -5.34 8.93 9.13
C VAL A 112 -6.19 7.97 9.96
N VAL A 113 -5.85 7.86 11.23
CA VAL A 113 -6.55 7.04 12.21
C VAL A 113 -7.73 7.84 12.74
N LYS A 114 -8.95 7.30 12.59
CA LYS A 114 -10.16 7.86 13.19
C LYS A 114 -10.52 7.06 14.44
N TYR A 115 -10.68 7.75 15.56
CA TYR A 115 -11.13 7.15 16.81
C TYR A 115 -12.65 7.23 16.96
N ALA A 116 -13.22 6.32 17.75
CA ALA A 116 -14.65 6.27 18.07
C ALA A 116 -15.14 7.57 18.74
N SER A 117 -14.27 8.26 19.46
CA SER A 117 -14.52 9.58 20.04
C SER A 117 -14.64 10.73 19.03
N GLY A 118 -14.39 10.46 17.74
CA GLY A 118 -14.35 11.48 16.70
C GLY A 118 -12.98 12.14 16.51
N LYS A 119 -12.03 11.97 17.45
CA LYS A 119 -10.65 12.46 17.30
C LYS A 119 -9.95 11.78 16.11
N LYS A 120 -8.92 12.44 15.58
CA LYS A 120 -8.08 11.92 14.50
C LYS A 120 -6.61 11.99 14.89
N LYS A 121 -5.82 11.04 14.39
CA LYS A 121 -4.35 11.06 14.47
C LYS A 121 -3.78 10.75 13.10
N ILE A 122 -2.77 11.51 12.68
CA ILE A 122 -2.06 11.27 11.43
C ILE A 122 -0.72 10.62 11.76
N MET A 123 -0.39 9.57 11.02
CA MET A 123 0.90 8.92 11.06
C MET A 123 1.51 8.94 9.66
N SER A 124 2.83 9.13 9.56
CA SER A 124 3.52 9.09 8.27
C SER A 124 4.72 8.18 8.34
N ARG A 125 4.99 7.47 7.23
CA ARG A 125 6.20 6.66 7.03
C ARG A 125 6.71 6.88 5.60
N LYS A 126 7.99 7.22 5.48
CA LYS A 126 8.67 7.29 4.18
C LYS A 126 9.32 5.95 3.86
N PHE A 127 9.36 5.63 2.57
CA PHE A 127 10.15 4.53 2.02
C PHE A 127 10.63 4.90 0.63
N GLU A 128 11.64 4.20 0.14
CA GLU A 128 12.25 4.46 -1.14
C GLU A 128 12.35 3.17 -1.94
N ILE A 129 11.90 3.25 -3.19
CA ILE A 129 12.12 2.23 -4.18
C ILE A 129 13.46 2.51 -4.83
N LYS A 130 14.49 1.76 -4.43
CA LYS A 130 15.84 1.90 -4.96
C LYS A 130 16.16 0.77 -5.92
N SER A 131 16.73 1.15 -7.06
CA SER A 131 17.39 0.20 -7.93
C SER A 131 18.58 -0.44 -7.19
N PRO A 132 18.77 -1.77 -7.25
CA PRO A 132 19.99 -2.41 -6.76
C PRO A 132 21.22 -2.03 -7.58
N TYR A 133 21.02 -1.41 -8.75
CA TYR A 133 22.06 -0.78 -9.54
C TYR A 133 22.18 0.67 -9.04
N ALA A 134 23.24 0.95 -8.29
CA ALA A 134 23.43 2.07 -7.35
C ALA A 134 23.44 3.48 -7.96
N ASN A 135 23.21 3.61 -9.27
CA ASN A 135 23.38 4.87 -9.98
C ASN A 135 22.02 5.21 -10.59
N ALA A 136 21.30 6.20 -10.05
CA ALA A 136 20.02 6.67 -10.62
C ALA A 136 20.12 7.02 -12.12
N ASN A 137 21.32 7.34 -12.59
CA ASN A 137 21.63 7.59 -14.01
C ASN A 137 21.60 6.33 -14.89
N GLN A 138 21.75 5.13 -14.33
CA GLN A 138 21.86 3.89 -15.10
C GLN A 138 20.54 3.49 -15.79
N PHE A 139 19.39 3.97 -15.29
CA PHE A 139 18.08 3.79 -15.92
C PHE A 139 17.39 5.10 -16.32
N ALA A 140 18.10 6.23 -16.28
CA ALA A 140 17.56 7.50 -16.77
C ALA A 140 17.05 7.40 -18.22
N TRP A 141 17.67 6.52 -19.02
CA TRP A 141 17.24 6.20 -20.36
C TRP A 141 15.83 5.56 -20.41
N MET A 142 15.45 4.76 -19.42
CA MET A 142 14.09 4.19 -19.36
C MET A 142 13.05 5.26 -19.11
N GLU A 143 13.29 6.18 -18.17
CA GLU A 143 12.39 7.31 -17.92
C GLU A 143 12.26 8.20 -19.17
N LYS A 144 13.36 8.39 -19.91
CA LYS A 144 13.32 9.05 -21.21
C LYS A 144 12.40 8.30 -22.19
N ILE A 145 12.51 6.98 -22.28
CA ILE A 145 11.65 6.18 -23.15
C ILE A 145 10.18 6.25 -22.73
N LYS A 146 9.86 6.17 -21.43
CA LYS A 146 8.48 6.32 -20.95
C LYS A 146 7.84 7.64 -21.40
N ARG A 147 8.61 8.74 -21.39
CA ARG A 147 8.13 10.06 -21.84
C ARG A 147 7.97 10.13 -23.36
N MET A 148 8.91 9.57 -24.12
CA MET A 148 8.89 9.62 -25.59
C MET A 148 7.90 8.61 -26.18
N GLN A 149 7.69 7.49 -25.50
CA GLN A 149 6.92 6.34 -25.94
C GLN A 149 5.98 5.87 -24.80
N PRO A 150 4.99 6.69 -24.42
CA PRO A 150 4.13 6.41 -23.26
C PRO A 150 3.28 5.14 -23.41
N ASN A 151 3.09 4.65 -24.64
CA ASN A 151 2.32 3.45 -24.95
C ASN A 151 3.19 2.20 -25.19
N HIS A 152 4.48 2.26 -24.83
CA HIS A 152 5.38 1.10 -24.95
C HIS A 152 5.57 0.42 -23.61
N GLN A 153 5.62 -0.92 -23.63
CA GLN A 153 5.89 -1.72 -22.45
C GLN A 153 7.40 -1.96 -22.30
N ILE A 154 7.94 -1.75 -21.09
CA ILE A 154 9.35 -2.03 -20.75
C ILE A 154 9.40 -3.24 -19.84
N SER A 155 10.13 -4.28 -20.25
CA SER A 155 10.17 -5.58 -19.57
C SER A 155 11.61 -6.05 -19.39
N GLU A 156 11.99 -6.51 -18.19
CA GLU A 156 13.31 -7.07 -17.92
C GLU A 156 13.35 -8.57 -18.21
N TYR A 157 14.47 -8.99 -18.77
CA TYR A 157 14.83 -10.37 -19.04
C TYR A 157 16.25 -10.65 -18.55
N ARG A 158 16.53 -11.91 -18.24
CA ARG A 158 17.85 -12.37 -17.80
C ARG A 158 18.30 -13.63 -18.53
N SER A 159 19.57 -13.67 -18.91
CA SER A 159 20.24 -14.85 -19.44
C SER A 159 21.60 -15.00 -18.73
N GLY A 160 21.70 -15.95 -17.80
CA GLY A 160 22.84 -16.03 -16.89
C GLY A 160 23.03 -14.74 -16.08
N SER A 161 24.20 -14.10 -16.20
CA SER A 161 24.52 -12.80 -15.57
C SER A 161 24.07 -11.58 -16.39
N LEU A 162 23.60 -11.78 -17.63
CA LEU A 162 23.20 -10.69 -18.51
C LEU A 162 21.78 -10.21 -18.15
N VAL A 163 21.64 -8.89 -18.02
CA VAL A 163 20.35 -8.21 -17.77
C VAL A 163 19.99 -7.39 -18.99
N MET A 164 18.79 -7.62 -19.49
CA MET A 164 18.30 -7.07 -20.74
C MET A 164 16.90 -6.50 -20.58
N PHE A 165 16.55 -5.55 -21.43
CA PHE A 165 15.26 -4.88 -21.41
C PHE A 165 14.63 -4.91 -22.78
N LYS A 166 13.47 -5.56 -22.88
CA LYS A 166 12.63 -5.58 -24.07
C LYS A 166 11.66 -4.41 -24.02
N ILE A 167 11.67 -3.62 -25.08
CA ILE A 167 10.73 -2.52 -25.29
C ILE A 167 9.94 -2.83 -26.54
N HIS A 168 8.62 -2.73 -26.43
CA HIS A 168 7.72 -2.96 -27.54
C HIS A 168 6.48 -2.09 -27.42
N SER A 169 5.98 -1.66 -28.58
CA SER A 169 4.69 -0.98 -28.69
C SER A 169 3.58 -1.94 -28.30
N CYS A 170 2.55 -1.43 -27.63
CA CYS A 170 1.36 -2.20 -27.34
C CYS A 170 0.39 -2.32 -28.52
N TYR A 171 0.56 -1.49 -29.54
CA TYR A 171 -0.36 -1.43 -30.68
C TYR A 171 0.16 -2.15 -31.93
N THR A 172 1.45 -2.49 -31.98
CA THR A 172 2.04 -3.21 -33.12
C THR A 172 2.43 -4.63 -32.72
N ARG A 173 2.11 -5.62 -33.57
CA ARG A 173 2.13 -7.04 -33.19
C ARG A 173 3.51 -7.73 -33.22
N SER A 174 4.61 -7.16 -33.75
CA SER A 174 5.85 -7.97 -33.82
C SER A 174 7.17 -7.27 -34.20
N SER A 175 7.17 -6.15 -34.94
CA SER A 175 8.40 -5.65 -35.58
C SER A 175 9.24 -4.71 -34.71
N ASP A 176 8.61 -3.88 -33.87
CA ASP A 176 9.30 -2.78 -33.19
C ASP A 176 9.78 -3.19 -31.79
N ILE A 177 10.45 -4.34 -31.74
CA ILE A 177 11.01 -4.86 -30.50
C ILE A 177 12.47 -4.41 -30.43
N LEU A 178 12.74 -3.47 -29.53
CA LEU A 178 14.09 -3.05 -29.21
C LEU A 178 14.54 -3.69 -27.91
N TRP A 179 15.73 -4.29 -27.93
CA TRP A 179 16.38 -4.80 -26.73
C TRP A 179 17.50 -3.87 -26.32
N TYR A 180 17.58 -3.62 -25.02
CA TYR A 180 18.58 -2.76 -24.41
C TYR A 180 19.33 -3.51 -23.32
N ASP A 181 20.58 -3.13 -23.09
CA ASP A 181 21.31 -3.56 -21.92
C ASP A 181 20.93 -2.73 -20.68
N LYS A 182 21.51 -3.08 -19.54
CA LYS A 182 21.36 -2.32 -18.29
C LYS A 182 21.88 -0.88 -18.32
N HIS A 183 22.50 -0.43 -19.41
CA HIS A 183 23.00 0.93 -19.60
C HIS A 183 22.21 1.71 -20.66
N GLY A 184 21.19 1.09 -21.30
CA GLY A 184 20.38 1.74 -22.33
C GLY A 184 21.01 1.73 -23.71
N ARG A 185 22.01 0.88 -23.95
CA ARG A 185 22.55 0.64 -25.29
C ARG A 185 21.71 -0.42 -25.97
N ILE A 186 21.39 -0.21 -27.25
CA ILE A 186 20.64 -1.18 -28.05
C ILE A 186 21.49 -2.44 -28.22
N LEU A 187 20.96 -3.58 -27.80
CA LEU A 187 21.54 -4.91 -27.96
C LEU A 187 21.04 -5.61 -29.23
N ALA A 188 19.79 -5.36 -29.60
CA ALA A 188 19.16 -5.99 -30.74
C ALA A 188 17.98 -5.14 -31.24
N SER A 189 17.90 -4.99 -32.56
CA SER A 189 16.75 -4.42 -33.27
C SER A 189 16.25 -5.32 -34.39
N ASP A 190 16.95 -6.42 -34.70
CA ASP A 190 16.69 -7.30 -35.85
C ASP A 190 16.64 -8.79 -35.49
N ALA A 191 16.31 -9.65 -36.46
CA ALA A 191 16.10 -11.08 -36.25
C ALA A 191 17.36 -11.85 -35.83
N THR A 192 18.54 -11.42 -36.29
CA THR A 192 19.83 -12.10 -36.03
C THR A 192 20.28 -11.86 -34.60
N SER A 193 20.10 -10.64 -34.11
CA SER A 193 20.41 -10.26 -32.73
C SER A 193 19.44 -10.88 -31.71
N ARG A 194 18.26 -11.38 -32.13
CA ARG A 194 17.32 -12.14 -31.27
C ARG A 194 17.84 -13.51 -30.85
N GLN A 195 18.71 -14.19 -31.60
CA GLN A 195 19.14 -15.56 -31.27
C GLN A 195 19.86 -15.64 -29.90
N ARG A 196 20.71 -14.65 -29.58
CA ARG A 196 21.36 -14.54 -28.25
C ARG A 196 20.38 -14.27 -27.10
N ILE A 197 19.18 -13.79 -27.43
CA ILE A 197 18.14 -13.35 -26.50
C ILE A 197 17.08 -14.43 -26.28
N GLN A 198 17.01 -15.44 -27.16
CA GLN A 198 16.04 -16.53 -27.06
C GLN A 198 16.16 -17.33 -25.76
N ALA A 199 17.36 -17.38 -25.16
CA ALA A 199 17.56 -18.02 -23.85
C ALA A 199 17.20 -17.10 -22.66
N ALA A 200 16.88 -15.83 -22.90
CA ALA A 200 16.59 -14.88 -21.84
C ALA A 200 15.20 -15.11 -21.26
N ARG A 201 15.14 -15.30 -19.94
CA ARG A 201 13.90 -15.52 -19.20
C ARG A 201 13.32 -14.20 -18.74
N PHE A 202 12.01 -14.04 -18.89
CA PHE A 202 11.29 -12.90 -18.38
C PHE A 202 11.44 -12.79 -16.85
N VAL A 203 11.62 -11.57 -16.34
CA VAL A 203 11.73 -11.29 -14.90
C VAL A 203 10.53 -10.48 -14.41
N LYS A 204 10.32 -9.28 -14.97
CA LYS A 204 9.25 -8.37 -14.55
C LYS A 204 8.98 -7.28 -15.57
N HIS A 205 7.87 -6.59 -15.40
CA HIS A 205 7.56 -5.37 -16.15
C HIS A 205 7.93 -4.13 -15.34
N TRP A 206 8.74 -3.26 -15.93
CA TRP A 206 9.11 -1.98 -15.34
C TRP A 206 8.14 -0.87 -15.69
N PHE A 207 7.44 -1.02 -16.81
CA PHE A 207 6.41 -0.10 -17.26
C PHE A 207 5.42 -0.85 -18.14
N ARG A 208 4.13 -0.73 -17.79
CA ARG A 208 3.01 -1.42 -18.44
C ARG A 208 1.85 -0.45 -18.62
N PRO A 209 1.87 0.37 -19.68
CA PRO A 209 0.75 1.25 -20.01
C PRO A 209 -0.47 0.47 -20.53
N CYS A 210 -0.31 -0.82 -20.80
CA CYS A 210 -1.27 -1.65 -21.51
C CYS A 210 -1.86 -2.65 -20.54
N ARG A 211 -3.20 -2.67 -20.48
CA ARG A 211 -3.98 -3.54 -19.61
C ARG A 211 -4.26 -4.86 -20.30
#